data_AF-A0A3S1PX44-F1
#
_entry.id   AF-A0A3S1PX44-F1
#
_cell.length_a   1.000
_cell.length_b   1.000
_cell.length_c   1.000
_cell.angle_alpha   90.00
_cell.angle_beta   90.00
_cell.angle_gamma   90.00
#
_symmetry.space_group_name_H-M   'P 1'
#
loop_
_entity.id
_entity.type
_entity.pdbx_description
1 polymer ?
#
loop_
_entity_poly.entity_id
_entity_poly.type
_entity_poly.pdbx_seq_one_letter_code
_entity_poly.pdbx_strand_id
1 'polypeptide(L)'
;VVFVGFMTAVTCSILVPPFLFRHGLIEFETAADRLVRIAAASGAAFLTAQLLDVTVFNQLRRQSWWRAPIVGTLVGSVFDTLVFFGVAFSAAFAFAGPNDSFALEAAPLMGMLPVETMRWVSWALGDLSVKLIIAVVALIPYRLLAARWSQPAVAVGA
;
A
#
# COMPACT_ATOMS: atom_id res chain seq x y z
N VAL A 1 2.87 7.72 15.25
CA VAL A 1 2.94 7.60 13.77
C VAL A 1 2.06 6.45 13.28
N VAL A 2 2.34 5.18 13.63
CA VAL A 2 1.55 4.02 13.18
C VAL A 2 0.05 4.19 13.43
N PHE A 3 -0.35 4.53 14.65
CA PHE A 3 -1.77 4.75 14.98
C PHE A 3 -2.43 5.83 14.10
N VAL A 4 -1.73 6.95 13.86
CA VAL A 4 -2.24 8.02 13.00
C VAL A 4 -2.38 7.54 11.56
N GLY A 5 -1.39 6.81 11.03
CA GLY A 5 -1.47 6.22 9.69
C GLY A 5 -2.65 5.26 9.54
N PHE A 6 -2.89 4.40 10.55
CA PHE A 6 -4.05 3.51 10.59
C PHE A 6 -5.37 4.28 10.59
N MET A 7 -5.50 5.28 11.46
CA MET A 7 -6.71 6.12 11.52
C MET A 7 -6.94 6.86 10.20
N THR A 8 -5.88 7.37 9.58
CA THR A 8 -5.96 8.01 8.26
C THR A 8 -6.43 7.02 7.20
N ALA A 9 -5.88 5.81 7.16
CA ALA A 9 -6.26 4.78 6.19
C ALA A 9 -7.77 4.45 6.29
N VAL A 10 -8.25 4.15 7.50
CA VAL A 10 -9.67 3.83 7.76
C VAL A 10 -10.56 5.03 7.42
N THR A 11 -10.21 6.23 7.90
CA THR A 11 -11.03 7.44 7.71
C THR A 11 -11.10 7.82 6.24
N CYS A 12 -9.99 7.77 5.51
CA CYS A 12 -9.97 8.05 4.08
C CYS A 12 -10.82 7.04 3.30
N SER A 13 -10.75 5.75 3.62
CA SER A 13 -11.57 4.73 2.96
C SER A 13 -13.07 4.96 3.15
N ILE A 14 -13.49 5.50 4.30
CA ILE A 14 -14.91 5.75 4.59
C ILE A 14 -15.40 7.07 3.98
N LEU A 15 -14.60 8.14 4.08
CA LEU A 15 -15.06 9.49 3.75
C LEU A 15 -14.82 9.87 2.29
N VAL A 16 -13.71 9.44 1.69
CA VAL A 16 -13.31 9.91 0.35
C VAL A 16 -14.26 9.42 -0.74
N PRO A 17 -14.65 8.13 -0.83
CA PRO A 17 -15.52 7.69 -1.92
C PRO A 17 -16.88 8.40 -1.95
N PRO A 18 -17.63 8.50 -0.83
CA PRO A 18 -18.90 9.26 -0.81
C PRO A 18 -18.71 10.75 -1.10
N PHE A 19 -17.60 11.34 -0.64
CA PHE A 19 -17.28 12.74 -0.92
C PHE A 19 -17.08 12.96 -2.42
N LEU A 20 -16.28 12.13 -3.09
CA LEU A 20 -16.04 12.23 -4.54
C LEU A 20 -17.33 12.04 -5.34
N PHE A 21 -18.18 11.10 -4.94
CA PHE A 21 -19.47 10.85 -5.60
C PHE A 21 -20.40 12.06 -5.49
N ARG A 22 -20.53 12.66 -4.30
CA ARG A 22 -21.36 13.87 -4.09
C ARG A 22 -20.92 15.07 -4.91
N HIS A 23 -19.63 15.17 -5.23
CA HIS A 23 -19.09 16.25 -6.05
C HIS A 23 -19.05 15.89 -7.55
N GLY A 24 -19.60 14.74 -7.96
CA GLY A 24 -19.64 14.29 -9.35
C GLY A 24 -18.28 13.92 -9.94
N LEU A 25 -17.29 13.61 -9.09
CA LEU A 25 -15.94 13.23 -9.51
C LEU A 25 -15.81 11.74 -9.83
N ILE A 26 -16.73 10.92 -9.32
CA ILE A 26 -16.86 9.50 -9.65
C ILE A 26 -18.30 9.18 -10.00
N GLU A 27 -18.49 8.27 -10.96
CA GLU A 27 -19.81 7.89 -11.48
C GLU A 27 -20.53 6.86 -10.60
N PHE A 28 -19.78 6.11 -9.79
CA PHE A 28 -20.31 4.97 -9.03
C PHE A 28 -20.37 5.26 -7.53
N GLU A 29 -21.56 5.12 -6.94
CA GLU A 29 -21.72 5.15 -5.49
C GLU A 29 -21.19 3.85 -4.87
N THR A 30 -20.48 3.97 -3.75
CA THR A 30 -20.01 2.79 -3.00
C THR A 30 -21.00 2.48 -1.89
N ALA A 31 -21.60 1.29 -1.93
CA ALA A 31 -22.53 0.83 -0.90
C ALA A 31 -21.87 0.84 0.49
N ALA A 32 -22.64 1.20 1.53
CA ALA A 32 -22.11 1.42 2.87
C ALA A 32 -21.48 0.15 3.49
N ASP A 33 -22.08 -1.01 3.25
CA ASP A 33 -21.55 -2.32 3.64
C ASP A 33 -20.23 -2.67 2.92
N ARG A 34 -20.08 -2.27 1.66
CA ARG A 34 -18.80 -2.38 0.94
C ARG A 34 -17.74 -1.44 1.49
N LEU A 35 -18.11 -0.22 1.87
CA LEU A 35 -17.17 0.74 2.50
C LEU A 35 -16.58 0.19 3.79
N VAL A 36 -17.38 -0.51 4.61
CA VAL A 36 -16.89 -1.17 5.83
C VAL A 36 -15.82 -2.22 5.50
N ARG A 37 -16.06 -3.05 4.48
CA ARG A 37 -15.10 -4.06 4.01
C ARG A 37 -13.81 -3.42 3.49
N ILE A 38 -13.90 -2.35 2.70
CA ILE A 38 -12.74 -1.62 2.17
C ILE A 38 -11.95 -0.97 3.30
N ALA A 39 -12.62 -0.35 4.28
CA ALA A 39 -11.98 0.28 5.42
C ALA A 39 -11.27 -0.75 6.31
N ALA A 40 -11.89 -1.92 6.54
CA ALA A 40 -11.26 -3.02 7.26
C ALA A 40 -10.04 -3.57 6.51
N ALA A 41 -10.14 -3.75 5.19
CA ALA A 41 -9.03 -4.17 4.33
C ALA A 41 -7.88 -3.17 4.39
N SER A 42 -8.16 -1.87 4.29
CA SER A 42 -7.14 -0.80 4.35
C SER A 42 -6.45 -0.75 5.70
N GLY A 43 -7.21 -0.81 6.79
CA GLY A 43 -6.64 -0.85 8.14
C GLY A 43 -5.77 -2.09 8.37
N ALA A 44 -6.21 -3.26 7.92
CA ALA A 44 -5.46 -4.51 8.02
C ALA A 44 -4.17 -4.48 7.19
N ALA A 45 -4.25 -4.03 5.93
CA ALA A 45 -3.11 -3.90 5.04
C ALA A 45 -2.05 -2.96 5.64
N PHE A 46 -2.46 -1.77 6.08
CA PHE A 46 -1.56 -0.80 6.71
C PHE A 46 -0.88 -1.38 7.96
N LEU A 47 -1.65 -1.98 8.89
CA LEU A 47 -1.07 -2.52 10.13
C LEU A 47 -0.11 -3.67 9.86
N THR A 48 -0.51 -4.63 9.01
CA THR A 48 0.33 -5.79 8.68
C THR A 48 1.61 -5.36 7.95
N ALA A 49 1.51 -4.48 6.96
CA ALA A 49 2.66 -3.94 6.24
C ALA A 49 3.59 -3.14 7.15
N GLN A 50 3.05 -2.29 8.02
CA GLN A 50 3.85 -1.46 8.91
C GLN A 50 4.56 -2.27 10.01
N LEU A 51 3.91 -3.31 10.55
CA LEU A 51 4.54 -4.23 11.50
C LEU A 51 5.64 -5.07 10.82
N LEU A 52 5.40 -5.51 9.59
CA LEU A 52 6.38 -6.24 8.80
C LEU A 52 7.59 -5.37 8.47
N ASP A 53 7.36 -4.14 8.03
CA ASP A 53 8.40 -3.15 7.77
C ASP A 53 9.27 -2.92 9.02
N VAL A 54 8.65 -2.68 10.19
CA VAL A 54 9.38 -2.53 11.46
C VAL A 54 10.18 -3.78 11.82
N THR A 55 9.61 -4.97 11.59
CA THR A 55 10.27 -6.25 11.90
C THR A 55 11.49 -6.48 11.00
N VAL A 56 11.32 -6.30 9.69
CA VAL A 56 12.38 -6.41 8.68
C VAL A 56 13.46 -5.36 8.94
N PHE A 57 13.07 -4.12 9.23
CA PHE A 57 14.00 -3.05 9.57
C PHE A 57 14.82 -3.39 10.82
N ASN A 58 14.17 -3.86 11.89
CA ASN A 58 14.84 -4.19 13.15
C ASN A 58 15.82 -5.37 12.99
N GLN A 59 15.53 -6.29 12.08
CA GLN A 59 16.44 -7.39 11.75
C GLN A 59 17.65 -6.90 10.92
N LEU A 60 17.39 -6.13 9.86
CA LEU A 60 18.41 -5.70 8.90
C LEU A 60 19.31 -4.56 9.39
N ARG A 61 18.83 -3.72 10.32
CA ARG A 61 19.66 -2.65 10.93
C ARG A 61 20.89 -3.20 11.66
N ARG A 62 20.86 -4.46 12.10
CA ARG A 62 21.99 -5.13 12.76
C ARG A 62 23.10 -5.51 11.76
N GLN A 63 22.80 -5.53 10.47
CA GLN A 63 23.76 -5.82 9.41
C GLN A 63 24.18 -4.53 8.72
N SER A 64 23.27 -3.94 7.94
CA SER A 64 23.57 -2.77 7.12
C SER A 64 22.38 -1.83 7.13
N TRP A 65 22.58 -0.68 7.78
CA TRP A 65 21.52 0.29 8.04
C TRP A 65 20.84 0.81 6.76
N TRP A 66 21.57 0.88 5.64
CA TRP A 66 20.99 1.35 4.38
C TRP A 66 20.11 0.31 3.67
N ARG A 67 20.31 -0.99 3.90
CA ARG A 67 19.49 -2.06 3.27
C ARG A 67 18.13 -2.19 3.93
N ALA A 68 18.07 -1.93 5.23
CA ALA A 68 16.88 -2.10 6.06
C ALA A 68 15.64 -1.34 5.51
N PRO A 69 15.70 -0.03 5.21
CA PRO A 69 14.55 0.70 4.67
C PRO A 69 14.12 0.24 3.27
N ILE A 70 15.05 -0.19 2.44
CA ILE A 70 14.76 -0.64 1.06
C ILE A 70 13.93 -1.92 1.10
N VAL A 71 14.46 -2.92 1.80
CA VAL A 71 13.81 -4.24 1.88
C VAL A 71 12.50 -4.13 2.65
N GLY A 72 12.46 -3.34 3.74
CA GLY A 72 11.25 -3.09 4.51
C GLY A 72 10.14 -2.47 3.65
N THR A 73 10.45 -1.40 2.91
CA THR A 73 9.47 -0.72 2.04
C THR A 73 8.97 -1.63 0.91
N LEU A 74 9.87 -2.39 0.27
CA LEU A 74 9.49 -3.28 -0.84
C LEU A 74 8.59 -4.42 -0.34
N VAL A 75 9.00 -5.11 0.72
CA VAL A 75 8.24 -6.23 1.29
C VAL A 75 6.91 -5.74 1.87
N GLY A 76 6.94 -4.61 2.58
CA GLY A 76 5.75 -3.95 3.11
C GLY A 76 4.75 -3.59 2.01
N SER A 77 5.21 -3.02 0.88
CA SER A 77 4.33 -2.68 -0.25
C SER A 77 3.67 -3.90 -0.88
N VAL A 78 4.41 -5.01 -1.04
CA VAL A 78 3.85 -6.26 -1.56
C VAL A 78 2.76 -6.80 -0.62
N PHE A 79 3.04 -6.87 0.68
CA PHE A 79 2.06 -7.35 1.66
C PHE A 79 0.85 -6.43 1.75
N ASP A 80 1.04 -5.12 1.74
CA ASP A 80 -0.02 -4.13 1.73
C ASP A 80 -0.97 -4.36 0.54
N THR A 81 -0.45 -4.43 -0.69
CA THR A 81 -1.26 -4.68 -1.88
C THR A 81 -1.99 -6.02 -1.81
N LEU A 82 -1.32 -7.10 -1.39
CA LEU A 82 -1.93 -8.43 -1.31
C LEU A 82 -3.07 -8.46 -0.30
N VAL A 83 -2.86 -7.91 0.90
CA VAL A 83 -3.87 -7.87 1.95
C VAL A 83 -5.02 -6.93 1.55
N PHE A 84 -4.72 -5.73 1.06
CA PHE A 84 -5.75 -4.76 0.68
C PHE A 84 -6.63 -5.30 -0.44
N PHE A 85 -6.06 -5.64 -1.60
CA PHE A 85 -6.85 -6.08 -2.74
C PHE A 85 -7.48 -7.45 -2.52
N GLY A 86 -6.78 -8.36 -1.83
CA GLY A 86 -7.31 -9.65 -1.44
C GLY A 86 -8.56 -9.50 -0.58
N VAL A 87 -8.49 -8.74 0.51
CA VAL A 87 -9.63 -8.58 1.41
C VAL A 87 -10.72 -7.71 0.79
N ALA A 88 -10.39 -6.63 0.10
CA ALA A 88 -11.37 -5.67 -0.44
C ALA A 88 -12.15 -6.21 -1.64
N PHE A 89 -11.52 -6.98 -2.55
CA PHE A 89 -12.12 -7.31 -3.85
C PHE A 89 -12.18 -8.80 -4.19
N SER A 90 -11.43 -9.68 -3.52
CA SER A 90 -11.52 -11.13 -3.80
C SER A 90 -12.84 -11.72 -3.34
N ALA A 91 -13.41 -12.63 -4.13
CA ALA A 91 -14.60 -13.39 -3.73
C ALA A 91 -14.36 -14.27 -2.49
N ALA A 92 -13.11 -14.63 -2.18
CA ALA A 92 -12.76 -15.43 -1.00
C ALA A 92 -13.12 -14.74 0.33
N PHE A 93 -13.22 -13.40 0.33
CA PHE A 93 -13.56 -12.60 1.51
C PHE A 93 -15.01 -12.08 1.47
N ALA A 94 -15.91 -12.75 0.74
CA ALA A 94 -17.33 -12.37 0.66
C ALA A 94 -18.05 -12.37 2.04
N PHE A 95 -17.52 -13.09 3.03
CA PHE A 95 -18.05 -13.06 4.40
C PHE A 95 -17.76 -11.73 5.13
N ALA A 96 -16.78 -10.95 4.67
CA ALA A 96 -16.41 -9.66 5.26
C ALA A 96 -17.20 -8.47 4.70
N GLY A 97 -18.10 -8.72 3.74
CA GLY A 97 -18.95 -7.71 3.08
C GLY A 97 -19.25 -8.08 1.63
N PRO A 98 -20.20 -7.37 0.98
CA PRO A 98 -20.63 -7.69 -0.38
C PRO A 98 -19.48 -7.66 -1.37
N ASN A 99 -19.58 -8.48 -2.42
CA ASN A 99 -18.65 -8.45 -3.53
C ASN A 99 -18.94 -7.28 -4.48
N ASP A 100 -17.94 -6.93 -5.27
CA ASP A 100 -18.07 -6.01 -6.38
C ASP A 100 -18.06 -6.77 -7.70
N SER A 101 -19.22 -6.84 -8.38
CA SER A 101 -19.35 -7.55 -9.64
C SER A 101 -18.40 -6.98 -10.69
N PHE A 102 -18.28 -5.66 -10.76
CA PHE A 102 -17.39 -4.98 -11.70
C PHE A 102 -15.92 -5.33 -11.49
N ALA A 103 -15.51 -5.51 -10.23
CA ALA A 103 -14.15 -5.87 -9.87
C ALA A 103 -13.82 -7.34 -10.19
N LEU A 104 -14.83 -8.23 -10.19
CA LEU A 104 -14.69 -9.66 -10.46
C LEU A 104 -14.76 -10.01 -11.96
N GLU A 105 -15.23 -9.09 -12.80
CA GLU A 105 -15.25 -9.27 -14.26
C GLU A 105 -13.85 -9.51 -14.83
N ALA A 106 -13.79 -10.29 -15.91
CA ALA A 106 -12.58 -10.45 -16.70
C ALA A 106 -12.28 -9.13 -17.44
N ALA A 107 -11.02 -8.69 -17.37
CA ALA A 107 -10.51 -7.54 -18.09
C ALA A 107 -9.09 -7.80 -18.59
N PRO A 108 -8.67 -7.15 -19.68
CA PRO A 108 -7.28 -7.19 -20.13
C PRO A 108 -6.34 -6.68 -19.03
N LEU A 109 -5.23 -7.39 -18.81
CA LEU A 109 -4.24 -7.03 -17.81
C LEU A 109 -3.63 -5.66 -18.13
N MET A 110 -3.62 -4.77 -17.13
CA MET A 110 -3.25 -3.35 -17.25
C MET A 110 -4.04 -2.57 -18.33
N GLY A 111 -5.16 -3.12 -18.80
CA GLY A 111 -5.95 -2.54 -19.90
C GLY A 111 -5.27 -2.54 -21.27
N MET A 112 -4.08 -3.14 -21.39
CA MET A 112 -3.25 -3.09 -22.62
C MET A 112 -2.68 -4.45 -23.03
N LEU A 113 -2.54 -5.39 -22.10
CA LEU A 113 -1.95 -6.69 -22.38
C LEU A 113 -3.02 -7.70 -22.84
N PRO A 114 -2.67 -8.66 -23.71
CA PRO A 114 -3.62 -9.63 -24.26
C PRO A 114 -4.03 -10.72 -23.25
N VAL A 115 -3.52 -10.68 -22.02
CA VAL A 115 -3.84 -11.65 -20.96
C VAL A 115 -5.05 -11.14 -20.18
N GLU A 116 -6.11 -11.93 -20.11
CA GLU A 116 -7.28 -11.60 -19.29
C GLU A 116 -7.11 -12.07 -17.85
N THR A 117 -7.56 -11.25 -16.90
CA THR A 117 -7.60 -11.58 -15.47
C THR A 117 -8.80 -10.89 -14.81
N MET A 118 -9.09 -11.23 -13.55
CA MET A 118 -10.08 -10.47 -12.78
C MET A 118 -9.64 -9.02 -12.68
N ARG A 119 -10.55 -8.08 -12.92
CA ARG A 119 -10.25 -6.64 -12.98
C ARG A 119 -9.49 -6.14 -11.75
N TRP A 120 -9.87 -6.60 -10.56
CA TRP A 120 -9.18 -6.24 -9.31
C TRP A 120 -7.73 -6.71 -9.25
N VAL A 121 -7.38 -7.84 -9.88
CA VAL A 121 -5.99 -8.33 -9.95
C VAL A 121 -5.16 -7.40 -10.81
N SER A 122 -5.73 -6.91 -11.92
CA SER A 122 -5.08 -5.89 -12.74
C SER A 122 -4.85 -4.59 -11.96
N TRP A 123 -5.82 -4.15 -11.16
CA TRP A 123 -5.67 -2.97 -10.31
C TRP A 123 -4.60 -3.16 -9.23
N ALA A 124 -4.56 -4.34 -8.60
CA ALA A 124 -3.56 -4.68 -7.61
C ALA A 124 -2.14 -4.63 -8.19
N LEU A 125 -1.94 -5.17 -9.39
CA LEU A 125 -0.66 -5.10 -10.08
C LEU A 125 -0.29 -3.67 -10.49
N GLY A 126 -1.27 -2.87 -10.90
CA GLY A 126 -1.08 -1.44 -11.19
C GLY A 126 -0.61 -0.67 -9.96
N ASP A 127 -1.33 -0.83 -8.84
CA ASP A 127 -0.98 -0.25 -7.53
C ASP A 127 0.43 -0.65 -7.10
N LEU A 128 0.75 -1.94 -7.12
CA LEU A 128 2.07 -2.43 -6.74
C LEU A 128 3.17 -1.87 -7.65
N SER A 129 2.94 -1.82 -8.96
CA SER A 129 3.93 -1.30 -9.91
C SER A 129 4.26 0.16 -9.61
N VAL A 130 3.24 0.99 -9.35
CA VAL A 130 3.43 2.40 -8.96
C VAL A 130 4.17 2.50 -7.62
N LYS A 131 3.78 1.71 -6.61
CA LYS A 131 4.46 1.67 -5.30
C LYS A 131 5.94 1.31 -5.44
N LEU A 132 6.26 0.30 -6.24
CA LEU A 132 7.65 -0.13 -6.46
C LEU A 132 8.46 0.93 -7.21
N ILE A 133 7.89 1.59 -8.22
CA ILE A 133 8.53 2.70 -8.93
C ILE A 133 8.83 3.84 -7.95
N ILE A 134 7.84 4.25 -7.15
CA ILE A 134 8.01 5.31 -6.15
C ILE A 134 9.08 4.90 -5.13
N ALA A 135 9.05 3.67 -4.64
CA ALA A 135 10.03 3.16 -3.70
C ALA A 135 11.46 3.26 -4.28
N VAL A 136 11.67 2.79 -5.52
CA VAL A 136 12.97 2.85 -6.21
C VAL A 136 13.43 4.29 -6.44
N VAL A 137 12.54 5.17 -6.91
CA VAL A 137 12.86 6.60 -7.12
C VAL A 137 13.25 7.27 -5.80
N ALA A 138 12.53 6.96 -4.71
CA ALA A 138 12.80 7.48 -3.38
C ALA A 138 14.12 6.96 -2.78
N LEU A 139 14.71 5.88 -3.31
CA LEU A 139 16.01 5.38 -2.86
C LEU A 139 17.15 6.36 -3.10
N ILE A 140 17.10 7.12 -4.20
CA ILE A 140 18.15 8.07 -4.56
C ILE A 140 18.30 9.17 -3.48
N PRO A 141 17.26 9.96 -3.17
CA PRO A 141 17.36 10.98 -2.13
C PRO A 141 17.62 10.35 -0.75
N TYR A 142 17.04 9.18 -0.46
CA TYR A 142 17.29 8.47 0.78
C TYR A 142 18.79 8.15 0.97
N ARG A 143 19.45 7.60 -0.06
CA ARG A 143 20.88 7.28 0.00
C ARG A 143 21.75 8.52 0.19
N LEU A 144 21.40 9.63 -0.46
CA LEU A 144 22.13 10.90 -0.31
C LEU A 144 22.03 11.44 1.12
N LEU A 145 20.84 11.40 1.74
CA LEU A 145 20.65 11.83 3.12
C LEU A 145 21.34 10.91 4.13
N ALA A 146 21.21 9.59 3.95
CA ALA A 146 21.85 8.58 4.78
C ALA A 146 23.39 8.71 4.80
N ALA A 147 24.01 9.02 3.67
CA ALA A 147 25.44 9.24 3.57
C ALA A 147 25.91 10.47 4.36
N ARG A 148 25.07 11.52 4.45
CA ARG A 148 25.40 12.75 5.20
C ARG A 148 25.32 12.56 6.71
N TRP A 149 24.44 11.68 7.21
CA TRP A 149 24.31 11.40 8.65
C TRP A 149 25.33 10.40 9.19
N SER A 150 25.95 9.61 8.32
CA SER A 150 27.01 8.65 8.70
C SER A 150 28.39 9.27 8.91
N GLN A 151 28.52 10.61 8.83
CA GLN A 151 29.76 11.32 9.18
C GLN A 151 29.75 11.61 10.69
N PRO A 152 30.64 10.98 11.50
CA PRO A 152 30.94 11.53 12.81
C PRO A 152 31.49 12.94 12.61
N ALA A 153 31.09 13.88 13.47
CA ALA A 153 31.77 15.16 13.57
C ALA A 153 33.28 14.89 13.65
N VAL A 154 34.02 15.32 12.62
CA VAL A 154 35.48 15.41 12.72
C VAL A 154 35.72 16.39 13.84
N ALA A 155 36.02 15.88 15.04
CA ALA A 155 36.74 16.65 16.04
C ALA A 155 38.12 16.93 15.42
N VAL A 156 38.18 18.04 14.70
CA VAL A 156 39.42 18.69 14.28
C VAL A 156 40.20 18.94 15.57
N GLY A 157 41.42 18.39 15.62
CA GLY A 157 42.21 18.30 16.83
C GLY A 157 42.63 19.66 17.42
N ALA A 158 43.03 19.58 18.69
CA ALA A 158 44.10 20.36 19.30
C ALA A 158 44.75 19.48 20.36
#